data_AF-A0A2T0WLK0-F1
#
_entry.id   AF-A0A2T0WLK0-F1
#
_cell.length_a   1.000
_cell.length_b   1.000
_cell.length_c   1.000
_cell.angle_alpha   90.00
_cell.angle_beta   90.00
_cell.angle_gamma   90.00
#
_symmetry.space_group_name_H-M   'P 1'
#
loop_
_entity.id
_entity.type
_entity.pdbx_description
1 polymer ?
#
loop_
_entity_poly.entity_id
_entity_poly.type
_entity_poly.pdbx_seq_one_letter_code
_entity_poly.pdbx_strand_id
1 'polypeptide(L)'
;MNKRDNIEEKELELFFSEWKEKDKRLEIPEFKYKRKTNSNIWKWLPVGIAAAFLMGFWLMTSNETEYALESDMVIITLVEDENQEQRFVIETKSSLDVWEAPSSSLLTEF
;
A
#
# COMPACT_ATOMS: atom_id res chain seq x y z
N MET A 1 13.14 -49.59 61.53
CA MET A 1 13.17 -49.64 60.05
C MET A 1 13.09 -51.09 59.63
N ASN A 2 12.15 -51.43 58.75
CA ASN A 2 11.85 -52.82 58.39
C ASN A 2 12.94 -53.34 57.44
N LYS A 3 13.44 -54.55 57.67
CA LYS A 3 14.56 -55.12 56.88
C LYS A 3 14.20 -55.30 55.40
N ARG A 4 12.89 -55.32 55.08
CA ARG A 4 12.33 -55.43 53.72
C ARG A 4 12.54 -54.15 52.92
N ASP A 5 12.30 -52.99 53.53
CA ASP A 5 12.48 -51.67 52.92
C ASP A 5 13.93 -51.46 52.42
N ASN A 6 14.93 -51.95 53.18
CA ASN A 6 16.35 -51.85 52.78
C ASN A 6 16.74 -52.77 51.61
N ILE A 7 16.02 -53.87 51.42
CA ILE A 7 16.26 -54.81 50.30
C ILE A 7 15.65 -54.22 49.02
N GLU A 8 14.45 -53.66 49.11
CA GLU A 8 13.78 -52.97 48.00
C GLU A 8 14.56 -51.73 47.54
N GLU A 9 15.11 -50.94 48.46
CA GLU A 9 15.98 -49.80 48.13
C GLU A 9 17.24 -50.22 47.36
N LYS A 10 17.87 -51.33 47.75
CA LYS A 10 19.06 -51.86 47.07
C LYS A 10 18.77 -52.41 45.69
N GLU A 11 17.63 -53.07 45.53
CA GLU A 11 17.18 -53.57 44.22
C GLU A 11 16.87 -52.41 43.27
N LEU A 12 16.23 -51.35 43.77
CA LEU A 12 15.98 -50.13 43.01
C LEU A 12 17.28 -49.41 42.63
N GLU A 13 18.22 -49.28 43.56
CA GLU A 13 19.53 -48.67 43.29
C GLU A 13 20.27 -49.43 42.17
N LEU A 14 20.23 -50.76 42.21
CA LEU A 14 20.85 -51.61 41.19
C LEU A 14 20.14 -51.46 39.83
N PHE A 15 18.81 -51.43 39.82
CA PHE A 15 18.00 -51.21 38.63
C PHE A 15 18.33 -49.86 37.95
N PHE A 16 18.38 -48.77 38.72
CA PHE A 16 18.71 -47.44 38.17
C PHE A 16 20.18 -47.33 37.76
N SER A 17 21.09 -48.07 38.40
CA SER A 17 22.50 -48.10 38.02
C SER A 17 22.71 -48.70 36.63
N GLU A 18 22.00 -49.80 36.32
CA GLU A 18 22.06 -50.48 35.03
C GLU A 18 21.47 -49.59 33.92
N TRP A 19 20.33 -48.96 34.20
CA TRP A 19 19.69 -48.03 33.27
C TRP A 19 20.57 -46.81 32.97
N LYS A 20 21.22 -46.25 33.98
CA LYS A 20 22.14 -45.13 33.83
C LYS A 20 23.37 -45.49 32.99
N GLU A 21 23.86 -46.73 33.08
CA GLU A 21 24.96 -47.19 32.23
C GLU A 21 24.52 -47.32 30.76
N LYS A 22 23.30 -47.82 30.51
CA LYS A 22 22.73 -47.90 29.15
C LYS A 22 22.52 -46.52 28.54
N ASP A 23 22.02 -45.57 29.32
CA ASP A 23 21.79 -44.18 28.86
C ASP A 23 23.08 -43.46 28.47
N LYS A 24 24.18 -43.69 29.21
CA LYS A 24 25.51 -43.14 28.88
C LYS A 24 26.07 -43.61 27.54
N ARG A 25 25.61 -44.76 27.03
CA ARG A 25 26.05 -45.30 25.73
C ARG A 25 25.24 -44.75 24.56
N LEU A 26 24.15 -44.03 24.83
CA LEU A 26 23.37 -43.37 23.80
C LEU A 26 24.08 -42.09 23.38
N GLU A 27 24.42 -41.99 22.10
CA GLU A 27 24.90 -40.75 21.53
C GLU A 27 23.74 -39.75 21.51
N ILE A 28 23.89 -38.65 22.26
CA ILE A 28 22.93 -37.55 22.23
C ILE A 28 23.05 -36.89 20.85
N PRO A 29 21.99 -36.84 20.03
CA PRO A 29 22.08 -36.22 18.73
C PRO A 29 22.42 -34.75 18.87
N GLU A 30 23.46 -34.31 18.15
CA GLU A 30 23.86 -32.90 18.17
C GLU A 30 22.72 -32.02 17.64
N PHE A 31 22.34 -31.03 18.46
CA PHE A 31 21.35 -30.04 18.06
C PHE A 31 21.95 -29.17 16.95
N LYS A 32 21.48 -29.33 15.71
CA LYS A 32 21.93 -28.52 14.57
C LYS A 32 21.42 -27.09 14.71
N TYR A 33 22.17 -26.24 15.41
CA TYR A 33 21.98 -24.80 15.34
C TYR A 33 22.21 -24.36 13.90
N LYS A 34 21.13 -24.02 13.17
CA LYS A 34 21.26 -23.33 11.89
C LYS A 34 21.94 -21.99 12.17
N ARG A 35 23.25 -21.90 11.90
CA ARG A 35 24.01 -20.65 11.98
C ARG A 35 23.25 -19.62 11.14
N LYS A 36 22.90 -18.48 11.75
CA LYS A 36 22.15 -17.40 11.09
C LYS A 36 22.86 -17.09 9.77
N THR A 37 22.30 -17.54 8.66
CA THR A 37 22.89 -17.34 7.35
C THR A 37 22.95 -15.84 7.17
N ASN A 38 24.14 -15.30 6.91
CA ASN A 38 24.30 -13.88 6.67
C ASN A 38 23.52 -13.57 5.40
N SER A 39 22.25 -13.18 5.55
CA SER A 39 21.30 -13.19 4.46
C SER A 39 21.71 -12.07 3.52
N ASN A 40 21.89 -12.39 2.24
CA ASN A 40 22.21 -11.39 1.22
C ASN A 40 21.23 -10.21 1.25
N ILE A 41 20.01 -10.40 1.80
CA ILE A 41 18.99 -9.39 2.10
C ILE A 41 19.58 -8.05 2.60
N TRP A 42 20.60 -8.05 3.47
CA TRP A 42 21.20 -6.79 3.95
C TRP A 42 21.94 -6.00 2.86
N LYS A 43 22.52 -6.69 1.87
CA LYS A 43 23.16 -6.09 0.69
C LYS A 43 22.14 -5.57 -0.33
N TRP A 44 20.94 -6.15 -0.36
CA TRP A 44 19.87 -5.78 -1.29
C TRP A 44 18.92 -4.72 -0.73
N LEU A 45 18.93 -4.49 0.58
CA LEU A 45 18.15 -3.45 1.25
C LEU A 45 18.30 -2.04 0.63
N PRO A 46 19.52 -1.53 0.37
CA PRO A 46 19.67 -0.20 -0.26
C PRO A 46 19.12 -0.14 -1.69
N VAL A 47 19.17 -1.26 -2.43
CA VAL A 47 18.61 -1.35 -3.79
C VAL A 47 17.09 -1.22 -3.75
N GLY A 48 16.44 -1.89 -2.79
CA GLY A 48 14.99 -1.77 -2.58
C GLY A 48 14.56 -0.35 -2.21
N ILE A 49 15.33 0.33 -1.36
CA ILE A 49 15.08 1.72 -0.97
C ILE A 49 15.20 2.65 -2.19
N ALA A 50 16.26 2.51 -2.99
CA ALA A 50 16.47 3.32 -4.19
C ALA A 50 15.33 3.14 -5.22
N ALA A 51 14.88 1.89 -5.42
CA ALA A 51 13.76 1.60 -6.31
C ALA A 51 12.45 2.25 -5.84
N ALA A 52 12.17 2.22 -4.52
CA ALA A 52 10.99 2.86 -3.96
C ALA A 52 11.02 4.39 -4.15
N PHE A 53 12.18 5.03 -3.95
CA PHE A 53 12.31 6.46 -4.20
C PHE A 53 12.15 6.83 -5.68
N LEU A 54 12.74 6.05 -6.59
CA LEU A 54 12.57 6.26 -8.03
C LEU A 54 11.11 6.15 -8.45
N MET A 55 10.41 5.12 -7.96
CA MET A 55 9.00 4.90 -8.29
C MET A 55 8.10 6.00 -7.70
N GLY A 56 8.37 6.43 -6.47
CA GLY A 56 7.65 7.55 -5.85
C GLY A 56 7.88 8.88 -6.59
N PHE A 57 9.12 9.15 -6.99
CA PHE A 57 9.45 10.34 -7.78
C PHE A 57 8.77 10.33 -9.15
N TRP A 58 8.78 9.18 -9.84
CA TRP A 58 8.11 9.01 -11.13
C TRP A 58 6.60 9.30 -11.04
N LEU A 59 5.94 8.77 -10.01
CA LEU A 59 4.50 8.97 -9.81
C LEU A 59 4.18 10.44 -9.58
N MET A 60 4.99 11.13 -8.75
CA MET A 60 4.77 12.53 -8.42
C MET A 60 5.04 13.48 -9.60
N THR A 61 5.98 13.15 -10.49
CA THR A 61 6.21 13.94 -11.71
C THR A 61 5.23 13.63 -12.84
N SER A 62 4.44 12.56 -12.74
CA SER A 62 3.42 12.20 -13.75
C SER A 62 2.11 12.95 -13.54
N ASN A 63 2.10 14.08 -12.82
CA ASN A 63 0.93 14.94 -12.81
C ASN A 63 0.64 15.36 -14.25
N GLU A 64 -0.47 14.84 -14.78
CA GLU A 64 -1.17 15.45 -15.91
C GLU A 64 -1.30 16.92 -15.57
N THR A 65 -0.90 17.77 -16.51
CA THR A 65 -1.16 19.20 -16.39
C THR A 65 -2.66 19.34 -16.20
N GLU A 66 -3.10 19.66 -14.99
CA GLU A 66 -4.46 20.11 -14.75
C GLU A 66 -4.62 21.37 -15.58
N TYR A 67 -5.21 21.20 -16.77
CA TYR A 67 -5.68 22.32 -17.55
C TYR A 67 -6.73 23.00 -16.67
N ALA A 68 -6.37 24.14 -16.09
CA ALA A 68 -7.38 25.05 -15.59
C ALA A 68 -8.34 25.28 -16.75
N LEU A 69 -9.64 24.97 -16.56
CA LEU A 69 -10.66 25.37 -17.50
C LEU A 69 -10.73 26.90 -17.46
N GLU A 70 -9.80 27.53 -18.16
CA GLU A 70 -9.90 28.89 -18.61
C GLU A 70 -11.20 28.95 -19.42
N SER A 71 -11.99 30.00 -19.24
CA SER A 71 -13.30 30.09 -19.87
C SER A 71 -13.17 30.01 -21.39
N ASP A 72 -13.45 28.84 -21.96
CA ASP A 72 -13.22 28.55 -23.38
C ASP A 72 -14.18 29.31 -24.31
N MET A 73 -15.25 29.91 -23.78
CA MET A 73 -16.34 30.48 -24.59
C MET A 73 -16.80 31.85 -24.09
N VAL A 74 -16.89 32.79 -25.04
CA VAL A 74 -17.46 34.14 -24.84
C VAL A 74 -18.78 34.23 -25.62
N ILE A 75 -19.88 34.49 -24.94
CA ILE A 75 -21.21 34.68 -25.51
C ILE A 75 -21.52 36.17 -25.54
N ILE A 76 -21.87 36.70 -26.71
CA ILE A 76 -22.25 38.11 -26.91
C ILE A 76 -23.71 38.17 -27.35
N THR A 77 -24.57 38.73 -26.52
CA THR A 77 -26.01 38.82 -26.76
C THR A 77 -26.44 40.28 -26.91
N LEU A 78 -27.24 40.58 -27.93
CA LEU A 78 -27.90 41.89 -28.10
C LEU A 78 -29.28 41.81 -27.45
N VAL A 79 -29.55 42.69 -26.47
CA VAL A 79 -30.83 42.76 -25.76
C VAL A 79 -31.42 44.15 -25.96
N GLU A 80 -32.72 44.23 -26.25
CA GLU A 80 -33.48 45.48 -26.31
C GLU A 80 -34.18 45.72 -24.96
N ASP A 81 -33.99 46.91 -24.38
CA ASP A 81 -34.61 47.32 -23.12
C ASP A 81 -36.02 47.91 -23.37
N GLU A 82 -36.83 48.09 -22.31
CA GLU A 82 -38.20 48.61 -22.38
C GLU A 82 -38.31 49.99 -23.05
N ASN A 83 -37.20 50.74 -23.10
CA ASN A 83 -37.08 52.04 -23.75
C ASN A 83 -36.57 51.97 -25.20
N GLN A 84 -36.59 50.79 -25.85
CA GLN A 84 -36.05 50.56 -27.21
C GLN A 84 -34.54 50.84 -27.36
N GLU A 85 -33.81 50.78 -26.24
CA GLU A 85 -32.36 50.93 -26.24
C GLU A 85 -31.70 49.56 -26.35
N GLN A 86 -30.75 49.44 -27.28
CA GLN A 86 -30.02 48.19 -27.51
C GLN A 86 -28.76 48.14 -26.63
N ARG A 87 -28.58 47.04 -25.89
CA ARG A 87 -27.41 46.78 -25.06
C ARG A 87 -26.75 45.44 -25.37
N PHE A 88 -25.43 45.40 -25.30
CA PHE A 88 -24.66 44.17 -25.40
C PHE A 88 -24.45 43.56 -24.01
N VAL A 89 -24.76 42.28 -23.86
CA VAL A 89 -24.47 41.47 -22.68
C VAL A 89 -23.39 40.46 -23.05
N ILE A 90 -22.29 40.45 -22.29
CA ILE A 90 -21.14 39.58 -22.52
C ILE A 90 -21.05 38.60 -21.36
N GLU A 91 -21.16 37.31 -21.64
CA GLU A 91 -21.04 36.24 -20.65
C GLU A 91 -19.87 35.32 -21.01
N THR A 92 -19.04 34.95 -20.04
CA THR A 92 -18.01 33.93 -20.20
C THR A 92 -18.48 32.63 -19.56
N LYS A 93 -18.50 31.54 -20.32
CA LYS A 93 -18.94 30.22 -19.85
C LYS A 93 -17.91 29.15 -20.18
N SER A 94 -17.85 28.11 -19.35
CA SER A 94 -17.08 26.91 -19.64
C SER A 94 -17.82 26.05 -20.66
N SER A 95 -17.08 25.39 -21.56
CA SER A 95 -17.63 24.42 -22.51
C SER A 95 -18.37 23.25 -21.84
N LEU A 96 -18.02 22.94 -20.59
CA LEU A 96 -18.70 21.91 -19.77
C LEU A 96 -20.04 22.38 -19.18
N ASP A 97 -20.28 23.69 -19.08
CA ASP A 97 -21.50 24.25 -18.48
C ASP A 97 -22.64 24.39 -19.50
N VAL A 98 -22.37 24.18 -20.80
CA VAL A 98 -23.33 24.41 -21.88
C VAL A 98 -23.64 23.08 -22.58
N TRP A 99 -24.77 22.48 -22.23
CA TRP A 99 -25.25 21.21 -22.81
C TRP A 99 -26.02 21.37 -24.13
N GLU A 100 -26.43 22.58 -24.50
CA GLU A 100 -27.18 22.87 -25.73
C GLU A 100 -26.33 23.63 -26.76
N ALA A 101 -26.58 23.38 -28.04
CA ALA A 101 -25.87 24.08 -29.10
C ALA A 101 -26.19 25.59 -29.06
N PRO A 102 -25.19 26.48 -29.17
CA PRO A 102 -25.39 27.94 -29.13
C PRO A 102 -26.26 28.47 -30.29
N SER A 103 -26.53 27.64 -31.30
CA SER A 103 -27.42 27.96 -32.42
C SER A 103 -28.91 27.99 -32.05
N SER A 104 -29.31 27.54 -30.87
CA SER A 104 -30.72 27.58 -30.44
C SER A 104 -31.28 29.00 -30.42
N SER A 105 -30.45 30.00 -30.08
CA SER A 105 -30.85 31.42 -30.09
C SER A 105 -30.97 32.00 -31.51
N LEU A 106 -30.23 31.46 -32.48
CA LEU A 106 -30.25 31.91 -33.89
C LEU A 106 -31.45 31.38 -34.68
N LEU A 107 -32.20 30.40 -34.14
CA LEU A 107 -33.32 29.76 -34.84
C LEU A 107 -34.70 30.27 -34.38
N THR A 108 -34.75 31.14 -33.38
CA THR A 108 -35.97 31.84 -32.96
C THR A 108 -36.12 33.17 -33.70
N GLU A 109 -36.29 33.11 -35.02
CA GLU A 109 -36.81 34.23 -35.80
C GLU A 109 -37.79 33.69 -36.85
N PHE A 110 -39.05 33.50 -36.44
CA PHE A 110 -40.24 33.47 -37.29
C PHE A 110 -41.45 33.98 -36.51
#